data_AF-A0A178BDX8-F1
#
_entry.id   AF-A0A178BDX8-F1
#
_cell.length_a   1.000
_cell.length_b   1.000
_cell.length_c   1.000
_cell.angle_alpha   90.00
_cell.angle_beta   90.00
_cell.angle_gamma   90.00
#
_symmetry.space_group_name_H-M   'P 1'
#
loop_
_entity.id
_entity.type
_entity.pdbx_description
1 polymer ?
#
loop_
_entity_poly.entity_id
_entity_poly.type
_entity_poly.pdbx_seq_one_letter_code
_entity_poly.pdbx_strand_id
1 'polypeptide(L)'
;MAVIKASSSQGTPDALLNIAAHAIVSYDAQSSPLLSLPGEVRNQIYTYVFASSAYYIRGRRGPNGKQRSGIEFAYHSLTHDRPRLPLLLTCRQMYCETVDISLSLSTFMFSTLSILSRCNYLPAHIRSNIQHVRLLTSVTVTAGAIRFMDQMRYRGLGLIDLLPNAKCIDYDVQASHVAADERMRSFRPGPSWIEVVEQWFQKGGDVELRRHDV
;
A
#
# COMPACT_ATOMS: atom_id res chain seq x y z
N MET A 1 -44.86 -19.97 -61.53
CA MET A 1 -44.70 -20.07 -60.06
C MET A 1 -43.23 -19.93 -59.74
N ALA A 2 -42.81 -18.79 -59.18
CA ALA A 2 -41.40 -18.51 -58.86
C ALA A 2 -41.11 -18.99 -57.43
N VAL A 3 -40.19 -19.95 -57.30
CA VAL A 3 -39.72 -20.47 -56.01
C VAL A 3 -38.62 -19.54 -55.49
N ILE A 4 -38.93 -18.75 -54.47
CA ILE A 4 -37.96 -17.93 -53.76
C ILE A 4 -37.16 -18.88 -52.85
N LYS A 5 -35.90 -19.13 -53.20
CA LYS A 5 -34.93 -19.82 -52.34
C LYS A 5 -34.55 -18.88 -51.20
N ALA A 6 -34.98 -19.20 -49.98
CA ALA A 6 -34.51 -18.56 -48.76
C ALA A 6 -33.09 -19.07 -48.44
N SER A 7 -32.09 -18.21 -48.62
CA SER A 7 -30.71 -18.44 -48.23
C SER A 7 -30.58 -18.31 -46.71
N SER A 8 -30.56 -19.44 -46.00
CA SER A 8 -30.31 -19.50 -44.56
C SER A 8 -28.82 -19.24 -44.27
N SER A 9 -28.47 -17.97 -44.04
CA SER A 9 -27.16 -17.62 -43.48
C SER A 9 -27.11 -18.05 -42.01
N GLN A 10 -26.54 -19.22 -41.75
CA GLN A 10 -26.15 -19.63 -40.40
C GLN A 10 -25.04 -18.69 -39.92
N GLY A 11 -25.43 -17.60 -39.24
CA GLY A 11 -24.50 -16.76 -38.51
C GLY A 11 -23.84 -17.58 -37.42
N THR A 12 -22.52 -17.73 -37.49
CA THR A 12 -21.72 -18.42 -36.48
C THR A 12 -21.97 -17.79 -35.11
N PRO A 13 -22.29 -18.57 -34.06
CA PRO A 13 -22.65 -18.07 -32.73
C PRO A 13 -21.61 -17.11 -32.13
N ASP A 14 -20.35 -17.20 -32.54
CA ASP A 14 -19.26 -16.31 -32.12
C ASP A 14 -19.44 -14.86 -32.59
N ALA A 15 -20.09 -14.63 -33.74
CA ALA A 15 -20.32 -13.28 -34.27
C ALA A 15 -21.36 -12.51 -33.44
N LEU A 16 -22.41 -13.20 -32.96
CA LEU A 16 -23.44 -12.59 -32.12
C LEU A 16 -22.91 -12.30 -30.71
N LEU A 17 -22.01 -13.15 -30.20
CA LEU A 17 -21.29 -12.93 -28.94
C LEU A 17 -20.39 -11.69 -29.01
N ASN A 18 -19.66 -11.49 -30.10
CA ASN A 18 -18.82 -10.30 -30.30
C ASN A 18 -19.65 -9.01 -30.44
N ILE A 19 -20.79 -9.05 -31.14
CA ILE A 19 -21.67 -7.87 -31.29
C ILE A 19 -22.29 -7.49 -29.95
N ALA A 20 -22.76 -8.46 -29.17
CA ALA A 20 -23.30 -8.21 -27.83
C ALA A 20 -22.24 -7.68 -26.86
N ALA A 21 -21.01 -8.21 -26.91
CA ALA A 21 -19.90 -7.70 -26.12
C ALA A 21 -19.56 -6.25 -26.47
N HIS A 22 -19.52 -5.91 -27.77
CA HIS A 22 -19.31 -4.53 -28.21
C HIS A 22 -20.43 -3.57 -27.80
N ALA A 23 -21.70 -4.01 -27.87
CA ALA A 23 -22.84 -3.21 -27.47
C ALA A 23 -22.83 -2.90 -25.95
N ILE A 24 -22.49 -3.89 -25.13
CA ILE A 24 -22.38 -3.72 -23.67
C ILE A 24 -21.24 -2.76 -23.31
N VAL A 25 -20.08 -2.90 -23.97
CA VAL A 25 -18.94 -1.98 -23.78
C VAL A 25 -19.31 -0.54 -24.18
N SER A 26 -20.12 -0.36 -25.22
CA SER A 26 -20.54 0.98 -25.69
C SER A 26 -21.51 1.69 -24.75
N TYR A 27 -22.37 0.96 -24.03
CA TYR A 27 -23.35 1.54 -23.10
C TYR A 27 -22.69 2.02 -21.81
N ASP A 28 -21.79 1.23 -21.24
CA ASP A 28 -21.10 1.59 -20.00
C ASP A 28 -20.16 2.80 -20.20
N ALA A 29 -19.51 2.90 -21.36
CA ALA A 29 -18.64 4.02 -21.70
C ALA A 29 -19.38 5.37 -21.81
N GLN A 30 -20.67 5.36 -22.17
CA GLN A 30 -21.45 6.60 -22.27
C GLN A 30 -21.95 7.12 -20.90
N SER A 31 -22.03 6.26 -19.90
CA SER A 31 -22.56 6.62 -18.57
C SER A 31 -21.53 7.24 -17.63
N SER A 32 -20.24 6.96 -17.83
CA SER A 32 -19.15 7.47 -17.00
C SER A 32 -18.18 8.34 -17.80
N PRO A 33 -18.19 9.67 -17.61
CA PRO A 33 -17.25 10.58 -18.27
C PRO A 33 -15.78 10.26 -17.98
N LEU A 34 -15.48 9.56 -16.88
CA LEU A 34 -14.12 9.14 -16.57
C LEU A 34 -13.69 7.93 -17.41
N LEU A 35 -14.60 6.97 -17.65
CA LEU A 35 -14.29 5.76 -18.43
C LEU A 35 -14.27 6.01 -19.94
N SER A 36 -14.88 7.09 -20.41
CA SER A 36 -14.78 7.52 -21.81
C SER A 36 -13.43 8.14 -22.18
N LEU A 37 -12.62 8.54 -21.19
CA LEU A 37 -11.27 9.05 -21.42
C LEU A 37 -10.32 7.93 -21.83
N PRO A 38 -9.28 8.20 -22.63
CA PRO A 38 -8.18 7.25 -22.86
C PRO A 38 -7.51 6.81 -21.55
N GLY A 39 -6.98 5.59 -21.51
CA GLY A 39 -6.37 5.02 -20.30
C GLY A 39 -5.19 5.83 -19.78
N GLU A 40 -4.43 6.48 -20.67
CA GLU A 40 -3.32 7.37 -20.34
C GLU A 40 -3.79 8.58 -19.52
N VAL A 41 -4.90 9.20 -19.95
CA VAL A 41 -5.49 10.35 -19.25
C VAL A 41 -6.04 9.92 -17.89
N ARG A 42 -6.67 8.75 -17.81
CA ARG A 42 -7.14 8.19 -16.53
C ARG A 42 -5.98 7.96 -15.57
N ASN A 43 -4.88 7.36 -16.02
CA ASN A 43 -3.69 7.13 -15.20
C ASN A 43 -3.07 8.44 -14.67
N GLN A 44 -3.07 9.50 -15.48
CA GLN A 44 -2.65 10.83 -15.02
C GLN A 44 -3.58 11.36 -13.92
N ILE A 45 -4.90 11.25 -14.10
CA ILE A 45 -5.88 11.63 -13.06
C ILE A 45 -5.63 10.83 -11.78
N TYR A 46 -5.45 9.52 -11.88
CA TYR A 46 -5.17 8.66 -10.74
C TYR A 46 -3.89 9.05 -10.01
N THR A 47 -2.85 9.43 -10.76
CA THR A 47 -1.60 9.94 -10.19
C THR A 47 -1.86 11.15 -9.30
N TYR A 48 -2.62 12.15 -9.78
CA TYR A 48 -2.99 13.32 -8.98
C TYR A 48 -3.86 12.98 -7.77
N VAL A 49 -4.80 12.03 -7.93
CA VAL A 49 -5.68 11.59 -6.84
C VAL A 49 -4.87 10.91 -5.73
N PHE A 50 -3.89 10.06 -6.07
CA PHE A 50 -3.13 9.26 -5.12
C PHE A 50 -1.82 9.89 -4.62
N ALA A 51 -1.27 10.90 -5.29
CA ALA A 51 0.00 11.54 -4.93
C ALA A 51 0.08 12.04 -3.47
N SER A 52 -1.05 12.39 -2.85
CA SER A 52 -1.12 12.86 -1.46
C SER A 52 -1.86 11.89 -0.54
N SER A 53 -2.01 10.63 -0.96
CA SER A 53 -2.68 9.62 -0.15
C SER A 53 -1.72 9.07 0.90
N ALA A 54 -2.22 8.94 2.13
CA ALA A 54 -1.48 8.34 3.23
C ALA A 54 -2.28 7.16 3.78
N TYR A 55 -1.62 6.02 3.91
CA TYR A 55 -2.23 4.78 4.35
C TYR A 55 -1.64 4.31 5.66
N TYR A 56 -2.47 4.14 6.67
CA TYR A 56 -2.05 3.51 7.92
C TYR A 56 -2.16 2.01 7.79
N ILE A 57 -1.16 1.27 8.25
CA ILE A 57 -1.32 -0.16 8.42
C ILE A 57 -1.75 -0.40 9.87
N ARG A 58 -3.00 -0.83 10.07
CA ARG A 58 -3.47 -1.28 11.38
C ARG A 58 -3.63 -2.79 11.34
N GLY A 59 -3.08 -3.48 12.35
CA GLY A 59 -3.39 -4.90 12.49
C GLY A 59 -4.79 -5.05 13.08
N ARG A 60 -5.66 -5.77 12.37
CA ARG A 60 -6.96 -6.15 12.92
C ARG A 60 -6.80 -7.39 13.79
N ARG A 61 -7.43 -7.38 14.96
CA ARG A 61 -7.69 -8.62 15.69
C ARG A 61 -8.93 -9.24 15.08
N GLY A 62 -8.83 -10.50 14.65
CA GLY A 62 -9.99 -11.27 14.22
C GLY A 62 -10.94 -11.53 15.41
N PRO A 63 -12.16 -12.01 15.15
CA PRO A 63 -13.16 -12.32 16.19
C PRO A 63 -12.61 -13.25 17.28
N ASN A 64 -11.72 -14.17 16.89
CA ASN A 64 -11.14 -15.18 17.78
C ASN A 64 -9.90 -14.67 18.53
N GLY A 65 -9.66 -13.35 18.56
CA GLY A 65 -8.42 -12.75 19.10
C GLY A 65 -7.16 -13.01 18.26
N LYS A 66 -7.21 -13.95 17.31
CA LYS A 66 -6.12 -14.22 16.37
C LYS A 66 -5.86 -12.98 15.50
N GLN A 67 -4.61 -12.57 15.46
CA GLN A 67 -4.19 -11.40 14.69
C GLN A 67 -4.35 -11.69 13.19
N ARG A 68 -5.12 -10.85 12.50
CA ARG A 68 -5.23 -10.86 11.04
C ARG A 68 -4.47 -9.65 10.51
N SER A 69 -3.50 -9.91 9.64
CA SER A 69 -2.85 -8.89 8.83
C SER A 69 -3.78 -8.41 7.73
N GLY A 70 -4.71 -7.55 8.10
CA GLY A 70 -5.40 -6.71 7.12
C GLY A 70 -4.64 -5.40 6.96
N ILE A 71 -4.56 -4.88 5.74
CA ILE A 71 -4.32 -3.44 5.55
C ILE A 71 -5.67 -2.79 5.77
N GLU A 72 -5.85 -2.20 6.95
CA GLU A 72 -6.94 -1.28 7.14
C GLU A 72 -6.44 0.10 6.79
N PHE A 73 -6.85 0.59 5.61
CA PHE A 73 -6.60 1.94 5.15
C PHE A 73 -7.35 2.94 6.07
N ALA A 74 -6.77 3.22 7.23
CA ALA A 74 -7.19 4.33 8.07
C ALA A 74 -6.51 5.61 7.56
N TYR A 75 -7.22 6.73 7.64
CA TYR A 75 -6.72 8.03 7.21
C TYR A 75 -6.40 8.87 8.45
N HIS A 76 -5.34 9.67 8.34
CA HIS A 76 -5.02 10.73 9.29
C HIS A 76 -5.03 12.06 8.55
N SER A 77 -6.17 12.37 7.94
CA SER A 77 -6.45 13.79 7.73
C SER A 77 -7.00 14.31 9.05
N LEU A 78 -6.26 15.21 9.71
CA LEU A 78 -6.81 16.05 10.78
C LEU A 78 -8.02 16.88 10.27
N THR A 79 -8.19 16.95 8.95
CA THR A 79 -9.24 17.69 8.26
C THR A 79 -10.08 16.75 7.39
N HIS A 80 -10.99 15.96 7.99
CA HIS A 80 -12.27 15.46 7.43
C HIS A 80 -12.36 14.91 5.98
N ASP A 81 -11.25 14.71 5.28
CA ASP A 81 -11.25 14.26 3.90
C ASP A 81 -11.55 12.76 3.90
N ARG A 82 -12.74 12.44 3.39
CA ARG A 82 -13.20 11.08 3.17
C ARG A 82 -12.16 10.34 2.32
N PRO A 83 -12.00 9.02 2.54
CA PRO A 83 -11.02 8.23 1.80
C PRO A 83 -11.19 8.46 0.30
N ARG A 84 -10.08 8.57 -0.46
CA ARG A 84 -10.07 8.58 -1.94
C ARG A 84 -10.14 7.16 -2.54
N LEU A 85 -10.38 6.16 -1.67
CA LEU A 85 -10.63 4.77 -2.01
C LEU A 85 -11.95 4.47 -2.73
N PRO A 86 -12.98 5.36 -2.83
CA PRO A 86 -14.17 5.08 -3.61
C PRO A 86 -13.83 4.65 -5.03
N LEU A 87 -12.76 5.18 -5.64
CA LEU A 87 -12.31 4.75 -6.96
C LEU A 87 -11.99 3.25 -7.00
N LEU A 88 -11.33 2.71 -5.97
CA LEU A 88 -11.04 1.26 -5.86
C LEU A 88 -12.31 0.41 -5.70
N LEU A 89 -13.41 1.02 -5.23
CA LEU A 89 -14.65 0.32 -4.92
C LEU A 89 -15.74 0.49 -6.00
N THR A 90 -15.51 1.36 -6.99
CA THR A 90 -16.52 1.68 -8.03
C THR A 90 -16.78 0.52 -8.98
N CYS A 91 -15.79 0.13 -9.78
CA CYS A 91 -15.90 -0.96 -10.74
C CYS A 91 -14.57 -1.72 -10.89
N ARG A 92 -14.64 -2.93 -11.48
CA ARG A 92 -13.46 -3.80 -11.64
C ARG A 92 -12.38 -3.17 -12.50
N GLN A 93 -12.75 -2.47 -13.56
CA GLN A 93 -11.79 -1.81 -14.45
C GLN A 93 -10.98 -0.75 -13.68
N MET A 94 -11.68 0.16 -12.99
CA MET A 94 -11.01 1.19 -12.19
C MET A 94 -10.13 0.56 -11.12
N TYR A 95 -10.58 -0.47 -10.42
CA TYR A 95 -9.76 -1.19 -9.45
C TYR A 95 -8.46 -1.71 -10.07
N CYS A 96 -8.52 -2.41 -11.21
CA CYS A 96 -7.34 -2.95 -11.88
C CYS A 96 -6.36 -1.85 -12.32
N GLU A 97 -6.86 -0.70 -12.80
CA GLU A 97 -6.02 0.42 -13.23
C GLU A 97 -5.39 1.18 -12.05
N THR A 98 -6.10 1.27 -10.93
CA THR A 98 -5.72 2.17 -9.82
C THR A 98 -4.98 1.48 -8.69
N VAL A 99 -5.11 0.16 -8.50
CA VAL A 99 -4.54 -0.52 -7.33
C VAL A 99 -3.03 -0.32 -7.24
N ASP A 100 -2.30 -0.54 -8.33
CA ASP A 100 -0.84 -0.42 -8.34
C ASP A 100 -0.39 1.05 -8.23
N ILE A 101 -1.09 1.97 -8.89
CA ILE A 101 -0.83 3.41 -8.80
C ILE A 101 -1.04 3.89 -7.36
N SER A 102 -2.12 3.44 -6.71
CA SER A 102 -2.44 3.83 -5.34
C SER A 102 -1.37 3.33 -4.36
N LEU A 103 -0.88 2.11 -4.51
CA LEU A 103 0.15 1.54 -3.65
C LEU A 103 1.53 2.18 -3.90
N SER A 104 1.87 2.49 -5.15
CA SER A 104 3.17 3.06 -5.50
C SER A 104 3.33 4.52 -5.11
N LEU A 105 2.28 5.32 -5.22
CA LEU A 105 2.34 6.76 -4.93
C LEU A 105 1.99 7.12 -3.49
N SER A 106 1.30 6.24 -2.76
CA SER A 106 0.87 6.55 -1.40
C SER A 106 2.01 6.41 -0.39
N THR A 107 1.96 7.23 0.66
CA THR A 107 2.84 7.11 1.80
C THR A 107 2.25 6.16 2.84
N PHE A 108 2.95 5.06 3.12
CA PHE A 108 2.53 4.08 4.13
C PHE A 108 3.03 4.48 5.51
N MET A 109 2.09 4.81 6.38
CA MET A 109 2.36 5.30 7.72
C MET A 109 2.29 4.18 8.75
N PHE A 110 3.37 4.03 9.52
CA PHE A 110 3.47 3.05 10.59
C PHE A 110 3.71 3.78 11.91
N SER A 111 2.84 3.56 12.89
CA SER A 111 3.02 4.18 14.21
C SER A 111 4.11 3.53 15.06
N THR A 112 4.55 2.32 14.71
CA THR A 112 5.62 1.60 15.41
C THR A 112 6.33 0.63 14.46
N LEU A 113 7.59 0.31 14.76
CA LEU A 113 8.33 -0.75 14.05
C LEU A 113 7.66 -2.13 14.17
N SER A 114 6.97 -2.41 15.28
CA SER A 114 6.20 -3.65 15.45
C SER A 114 4.95 -3.73 14.55
N ILE A 115 4.52 -2.61 13.96
CA ILE A 115 3.48 -2.60 12.92
C ILE A 115 4.14 -2.76 11.55
N LEU A 116 5.28 -2.12 11.32
CA LEU A 116 6.08 -2.31 10.10
C LEU A 116 6.36 -3.80 9.86
N SER A 117 6.76 -4.55 10.90
CA SER A 117 6.97 -6.00 10.81
C SER A 117 5.79 -6.79 10.22
N ARG A 118 4.57 -6.27 10.35
CA ARG A 118 3.35 -6.91 9.85
C ARG A 118 3.26 -6.85 8.34
N CYS A 119 4.07 -6.03 7.69
CA CYS A 119 4.26 -6.08 6.25
C CYS A 119 4.66 -7.49 5.78
N ASN A 120 5.33 -8.30 6.60
CA ASN A 120 5.69 -9.68 6.23
C ASN A 120 4.48 -10.58 5.97
N TYR A 121 3.30 -10.20 6.47
CA TYR A 121 2.07 -10.94 6.22
C TYR A 121 1.28 -10.41 5.00
N LEU A 122 1.77 -9.35 4.35
CA LEU A 122 1.17 -8.85 3.13
C LEU A 122 1.58 -9.74 1.94
N PRO A 123 0.67 -9.93 0.97
CA PRO A 123 1.01 -10.57 -0.30
C PRO A 123 2.23 -9.91 -0.95
N ALA A 124 3.10 -10.72 -1.58
CA ALA A 124 4.34 -10.24 -2.17
C ALA A 124 4.12 -9.09 -3.17
N HIS A 125 3.08 -9.18 -4.01
CA HIS A 125 2.75 -8.13 -4.99
C HIS A 125 2.40 -6.78 -4.34
N ILE A 126 1.77 -6.78 -3.16
CA ILE A 126 1.49 -5.53 -2.44
C ILE A 126 2.80 -4.96 -1.89
N ARG A 127 3.66 -5.82 -1.30
CA ARG A 127 4.94 -5.38 -0.72
C ARG A 127 5.87 -4.78 -1.77
N SER A 128 5.90 -5.34 -2.97
CA SER A 128 6.69 -4.80 -4.08
C SER A 128 6.15 -3.47 -4.59
N ASN A 129 4.89 -3.11 -4.34
CA ASN A 129 4.35 -1.85 -4.79
C ASN A 129 4.53 -0.71 -3.77
N ILE A 130 4.90 -1.00 -2.52
CA ILE A 130 5.13 0.03 -1.50
C ILE A 130 6.48 0.69 -1.76
N GLN A 131 6.48 1.99 -2.09
CA GLN A 131 7.70 2.77 -2.36
C GLN A 131 8.00 3.82 -1.29
N HIS A 132 6.98 4.41 -0.68
CA HIS A 132 7.11 5.49 0.30
C HIS A 132 6.62 5.01 1.67
N VAL A 133 7.52 5.05 2.65
CA VAL A 133 7.26 4.61 4.02
C VAL A 133 7.48 5.79 4.95
N ARG A 134 6.55 6.01 5.87
CA ARG A 134 6.70 6.98 6.94
C ARG A 134 6.49 6.33 8.30
N LEU A 135 7.46 6.49 9.18
CA LEU A 135 7.45 6.03 10.55
C LEU A 135 7.05 7.18 11.46
N LEU A 136 5.79 7.13 11.89
CA LEU A 136 5.19 8.08 12.81
C LEU A 136 5.51 7.66 14.23
N THR A 137 6.76 7.83 14.64
CA THR A 137 7.15 7.49 16.01
C THR A 137 7.57 8.75 16.73
N SER A 138 6.72 9.20 17.65
CA SER A 138 7.20 9.42 19.01
C SER A 138 7.91 8.14 19.42
N VAL A 139 9.24 8.13 19.48
CA VAL A 139 10.01 6.90 19.63
C VAL A 139 9.95 6.36 21.06
N THR A 140 8.76 5.95 21.49
CA THR A 140 8.68 4.96 22.55
C THR A 140 9.14 3.64 21.93
N VAL A 141 10.44 3.37 22.06
CA VAL A 141 11.03 2.08 21.74
C VAL A 141 10.41 1.06 22.68
N THR A 142 9.28 0.47 22.28
CA THR A 142 8.67 -0.59 23.07
C THR A 142 9.61 -1.80 23.10
N ALA A 143 9.60 -2.57 24.19
CA ALA A 143 10.35 -3.83 24.25
C ALA A 143 10.02 -4.76 23.05
N GLY A 144 8.79 -4.67 22.50
CA GLY A 144 8.39 -5.37 21.29
C GLY A 144 9.13 -4.91 20.03
N ALA A 145 9.43 -3.61 19.88
CA ALA A 145 10.20 -3.08 18.78
C ALA A 145 11.67 -3.54 18.84
N ILE A 146 12.29 -3.52 20.02
CA ILE A 146 13.66 -4.03 20.23
C ILE A 146 13.74 -5.51 19.86
N ARG A 147 12.85 -6.34 20.44
CA ARG A 147 12.81 -7.77 20.14
C ARG A 147 12.59 -8.05 18.67
N PHE A 148 11.77 -7.24 17.99
CA PHE A 148 11.56 -7.37 16.56
C PHE A 148 12.83 -7.04 15.77
N MET A 149 13.49 -5.92 16.05
CA MET A 149 14.75 -5.55 15.39
C MET A 149 15.85 -6.58 15.64
N ASP A 150 16.01 -7.06 16.87
CA ASP A 150 16.95 -8.13 17.20
C ASP A 150 16.63 -9.41 16.43
N GLN A 151 15.35 -9.77 16.32
CA GLN A 151 14.93 -10.94 15.55
C GLN A 151 15.22 -10.76 14.04
N MET A 152 14.99 -9.58 13.48
CA MET A 152 15.31 -9.27 12.08
C MET A 152 16.83 -9.33 11.86
N ARG A 153 17.61 -8.71 12.75
CA ARG A 153 19.07 -8.73 12.75
C ARG A 153 19.62 -10.15 12.82
N TYR A 154 19.08 -10.98 13.72
CA TYR A 154 19.46 -12.39 13.86
C TYR A 154 19.17 -13.20 12.59
N ARG A 155 18.04 -12.90 11.91
CA ARG A 155 17.68 -13.52 10.63
C ARG A 155 18.43 -12.93 9.44
N GLY A 156 19.24 -11.90 9.65
CA GLY A 156 19.90 -11.17 8.56
C GLY A 156 18.94 -10.36 7.69
N LEU A 157 17.68 -10.19 8.10
CA LEU A 157 16.67 -9.48 7.33
C LEU A 157 16.80 -7.97 7.53
N GLY A 158 17.03 -7.26 6.44
CA GLY A 158 16.95 -5.81 6.34
C GLY A 158 15.52 -5.34 6.10
N LEU A 159 15.35 -4.02 6.02
CA LEU A 159 14.07 -3.45 5.61
C LEU A 159 13.74 -3.79 4.15
N ILE A 160 14.73 -3.90 3.28
CA ILE A 160 14.49 -4.19 1.86
C ILE A 160 13.92 -5.61 1.66
N ASP A 161 14.24 -6.56 2.54
CA ASP A 161 13.62 -7.90 2.49
C ASP A 161 12.11 -7.85 2.80
N LEU A 162 11.72 -6.85 3.61
CA LEU A 162 10.33 -6.61 3.98
C LEU A 162 9.59 -5.84 2.88
N LEU A 163 10.22 -4.79 2.35
CA LEU A 163 9.69 -3.85 1.37
C LEU A 163 10.74 -3.61 0.27
N PRO A 164 10.80 -4.48 -0.76
CA PRO A 164 11.91 -4.53 -1.71
C PRO A 164 12.07 -3.28 -2.58
N ASN A 165 10.98 -2.54 -2.77
CA ASN A 165 10.97 -1.34 -3.61
C ASN A 165 10.79 -0.05 -2.79
N ALA A 166 11.01 -0.10 -1.47
CA ALA A 166 11.00 1.11 -0.65
C ALA A 166 12.16 2.02 -1.06
N LYS A 167 11.85 3.24 -1.51
CA LYS A 167 12.82 4.24 -1.96
C LYS A 167 13.05 5.33 -0.92
N CYS A 168 12.03 5.65 -0.14
CA CYS A 168 12.06 6.73 0.83
C CYS A 168 11.48 6.25 2.16
N ILE A 169 12.22 6.51 3.24
CA ILE A 169 11.76 6.29 4.61
C ILE A 169 11.85 7.61 5.35
N ASP A 170 10.68 8.17 5.60
CA ASP A 170 10.54 9.32 6.48
C ASP A 170 10.39 8.82 7.91
N TYR A 171 11.10 9.40 8.87
CA TYR A 171 10.90 9.11 10.28
C TYR A 171 10.95 10.39 11.09
N ASP A 172 9.97 10.51 11.99
CA ASP A 172 9.92 11.63 12.92
C ASP A 172 10.80 11.27 14.14
N VAL A 173 11.74 12.15 14.49
CA VAL A 173 12.54 12.01 15.72
C VAL A 173 11.95 12.96 16.74
N GLN A 174 10.88 12.55 17.39
CA GLN A 174 10.50 13.25 18.63
C GLN A 174 11.46 12.80 19.73
N ALA A 175 11.89 13.77 20.55
CA ALA A 175 12.54 13.52 21.83
C ALA A 175 11.53 12.87 22.80
N SER A 176 11.10 11.65 22.50
CA SER A 176 10.32 10.85 23.42
C SER A 176 11.23 10.52 24.59
N HIS A 177 10.84 10.98 25.78
CA HIS A 177 11.33 10.44 27.04
C HIS A 177 11.39 8.91 26.87
N VAL A 178 12.62 8.37 26.88
CA VAL A 178 12.82 6.95 27.12
C VAL A 178 12.14 6.74 28.46
N ALA A 179 10.91 6.21 28.44
CA ALA A 179 10.30 5.65 29.63
C ALA A 179 11.26 4.53 29.98
N ALA A 180 12.20 4.86 30.87
CA ALA A 180 13.31 4.03 31.25
C ALA A 180 12.74 2.85 32.03
N ASP A 181 12.21 1.88 31.28
CA ASP A 181 12.02 0.54 31.79
C ASP A 181 13.40 0.13 32.32
N GLU A 182 13.48 -0.19 33.61
CA GLU A 182 14.75 -0.46 34.30
C GLU A 182 15.55 -1.57 33.61
N ARG A 183 14.89 -2.41 32.81
CA ARG A 183 15.52 -3.40 31.93
C ARG A 183 16.36 -2.82 30.80
N MET A 184 16.15 -1.58 30.37
CA MET A 184 17.01 -0.90 29.40
C MET A 184 18.29 -0.33 30.03
N ARG A 185 18.35 -0.14 31.36
CA ARG A 185 19.57 0.37 32.03
C ARG A 185 20.74 -0.62 31.98
N SER A 186 20.47 -1.91 31.78
CA SER A 186 21.51 -2.92 31.58
C SER A 186 21.97 -3.03 30.12
N PHE A 187 21.29 -2.39 29.18
CA PHE A 187 21.76 -2.24 27.81
C PHE A 187 22.88 -1.20 27.83
N ARG A 188 24.13 -1.67 27.67
CA ARG A 188 25.36 -0.87 27.70
C ARG A 188 25.27 0.38 26.80
N PRO A 189 26.12 1.40 27.00
CA PRO A 189 26.23 2.54 26.09
C PRO A 189 26.73 2.04 24.72
N GLY A 190 25.77 1.63 23.91
CA GLY A 190 25.93 1.31 22.50
C GLY A 190 25.56 2.52 21.65
N PRO A 191 25.60 2.37 20.32
CA PRO A 191 25.06 3.36 19.41
C PRO A 191 23.67 3.81 19.85
N SER A 192 23.36 5.08 19.61
CA SER A 192 22.00 5.60 19.85
C SER A 192 21.00 4.66 19.17
N TRP A 193 19.83 4.42 19.77
CA TRP A 193 18.83 3.56 19.14
C TRP A 193 18.51 4.04 17.70
N ILE A 194 18.62 5.36 17.46
CA ILE A 194 18.47 6.00 16.15
C ILE A 194 19.50 5.46 15.17
N GLU A 195 20.78 5.41 15.57
CA GLU A 195 21.87 4.88 14.74
C GLU A 195 21.67 3.40 14.42
N VAL A 196 21.16 2.61 15.38
CA VAL A 196 20.85 1.18 15.14
C VAL A 196 19.76 1.02 14.08
N VAL A 197 18.76 1.89 14.11
CA VAL A 197 17.63 1.88 13.17
C VAL A 197 18.06 2.36 11.79
N GLU A 198 18.84 3.45 11.73
CA GLU A 198 19.42 3.96 10.49
C GLU A 198 20.33 2.92 9.84
N GLN A 199 21.20 2.26 10.62
CA GLN A 199 22.02 1.14 10.13
C GLN A 199 21.17 -0.01 9.62
N TRP A 200 20.06 -0.34 10.29
CA TRP A 200 19.15 -1.39 9.84
C TRP A 200 18.45 -1.02 8.53
N PHE A 201 18.08 0.24 8.34
CA PHE A 201 17.50 0.71 7.08
C PHE A 201 18.49 0.76 5.93
N GLN A 202 19.72 1.21 6.18
CA GLN A 202 20.79 1.26 5.17
C GLN A 202 21.25 -0.14 4.75
N LYS A 203 21.08 -1.14 5.62
CA LYS A 203 21.36 -2.54 5.32
C LYS A 203 20.28 -3.09 4.37
N GLY A 204 20.39 -2.76 3.10
CA GLY A 204 19.47 -3.26 2.08
C GLY A 204 19.65 -2.64 0.70
N GLY A 205 20.11 -1.40 0.59
CA GLY A 205 20.29 -0.73 -0.71
C GLY A 205 20.17 0.78 -0.62
N ASP A 206 20.00 1.41 -1.78
CA ASP A 206 19.88 2.86 -1.94
C ASP A 206 18.50 3.35 -1.49
N VAL A 207 18.27 3.38 -0.18
CA VAL A 207 17.05 3.95 0.42
C VAL A 207 17.36 5.33 0.98
N GLU A 208 16.61 6.33 0.53
CA GLU A 208 16.71 7.69 1.05
C GLU A 208 16.08 7.76 2.44
N LEU A 209 16.91 8.09 3.44
CA LEU A 209 16.47 8.33 4.81
C LEU A 209 16.21 9.82 5.01
N ARG A 210 14.98 10.17 5.36
CA ARG A 210 14.60 11.55 5.67
C ARG A 210 14.18 11.66 7.12
N ARG A 211 14.97 12.42 7.87
CA ARG A 211 14.70 12.74 9.26
C ARG A 211 13.84 13.99 9.34
N HIS A 212 12.75 13.93 10.09
CA HIS A 212 11.94 15.08 10.45
C HIS A 212 12.10 15.36 11.95
N ASP A 213 12.64 16.53 12.27
CA ASP A 213 12.63 17.03 13.65
C ASP A 213 11.27 17.71 13.87
N VAL A 214 10.45 17.15 14.77
CA VAL A 214 9.08 17.59 15.09
C VAL A 214 9.07 18.36 16.41
#